data_AF-A0A661C0A5-F1
#
_entry.id   AF-A0A661C0A5-F1
#
_cell.length_a   1.000
_cell.length_b   1.000
_cell.length_c   1.000
_cell.angle_alpha   90.00
_cell.angle_beta   90.00
_cell.angle_gamma   90.00
#
_symmetry.space_group_name_H-M   'P 1'
#
loop_
_entity.id
_entity.type
_entity.pdbx_description
1 polymer ?
#
loop_
_entity_poly.entity_id
_entity_poly.type
_entity_poly.pdbx_seq_one_letter_code
_entity_poly.pdbx_strand_id
1 'polypeptide(L)'
;MKILLFGKNGQVGWELNRSLQPLGEVTALGRDDADFSKAESLRQIVQDVRPDVIVNAVAYTAVDKAEEEEGLAAKVNSIAPGVLA
;
A
#
# COMPACT_ATOMS: atom_id res chain seq x y z
N MET A 1 1.46 -19.08 2.47
CA MET A 1 1.03 -17.95 1.64
C MET A 1 1.87 -16.74 2.01
N LYS A 2 2.43 -16.05 1.02
CA LYS A 2 3.17 -14.80 1.19
C LYS A 2 2.22 -13.62 0.99
N ILE A 3 2.12 -12.76 1.99
CA ILE A 3 1.21 -11.62 1.99
C ILE A 3 2.05 -10.34 2.04
N LEU A 4 1.87 -9.47 1.05
CA LEU A 4 2.45 -8.13 1.05
C LEU A 4 1.39 -7.13 1.52
N LEU A 5 1.60 -6.53 2.69
CA LEU A 5 0.74 -5.49 3.26
C LEU A 5 1.38 -4.12 3.08
N PHE A 6 0.74 -3.24 2.33
CA PHE A 6 1.11 -1.82 2.28
C PHE A 6 0.28 -1.00 3.26
N GLY A 7 0.90 0.00 3.89
CA GLY A 7 0.21 0.94 4.78
C GLY A 7 0.17 0.49 6.24
N LYS A 8 1.15 -0.29 6.70
CA LYS A 8 1.19 -0.87 8.07
C LYS A 8 1.05 0.14 9.22
N ASN A 9 1.36 1.41 8.97
CA ASN A 9 1.31 2.50 9.96
C ASN A 9 -0.07 3.18 10.05
N GLY A 10 -0.99 2.91 9.12
CA GLY A 10 -2.36 3.42 9.15
C GLY A 10 -3.25 2.61 10.10
N GLN A 11 -4.44 3.13 10.42
CA GLN A 11 -5.36 2.48 11.37
C GLN A 11 -5.70 1.04 10.95
N VAL A 12 -6.14 0.87 9.70
CA VAL A 12 -6.50 -0.45 9.15
C VAL A 12 -5.27 -1.32 8.96
N GLY A 13 -4.17 -0.76 8.44
CA GLY A 13 -2.93 -1.50 8.21
C GLY A 13 -2.29 -2.02 9.51
N TRP A 14 -2.41 -1.29 10.61
CA TRP A 14 -1.91 -1.73 11.91
C TRP A 14 -2.65 -2.97 12.39
N GLU A 15 -3.97 -3.00 12.30
CA GLU A 15 -4.77 -4.16 12.70
C GLU A 15 -4.53 -5.33 11.74
N LEU A 16 -4.57 -5.09 10.42
CA LEU A 16 -4.32 -6.12 9.42
C LEU A 16 -2.95 -6.79 9.60
N ASN A 17 -1.91 -6.03 9.96
CA ASN A 17 -0.59 -6.61 10.19
C ASN A 17 -0.63 -7.70 11.29
N ARG A 18 -1.53 -7.57 12.27
CA ARG A 18 -1.74 -8.53 13.36
C ARG A 18 -2.68 -9.65 12.90
N SER A 19 -3.81 -9.31 12.30
CA SER A 19 -4.85 -10.28 11.92
C SER A 19 -4.42 -11.20 10.78
N LEU A 20 -3.46 -10.78 9.95
CA LEU A 20 -2.96 -11.57 8.81
C LEU A 20 -1.85 -12.57 9.19
N GLN A 21 -1.17 -12.42 10.34
CA GLN A 21 -0.10 -13.34 10.77
C GLN A 21 -0.52 -14.82 10.79
N PRO A 22 -1.73 -15.19 11.23
CA PRO A 22 -2.15 -16.60 11.23
C PRO A 22 -2.39 -17.17 9.82
N LEU A 23 -2.51 -16.32 8.79
CA LEU A 23 -2.83 -16.74 7.42
C LEU A 23 -1.58 -16.98 6.57
N GLY A 24 -0.42 -16.47 6.98
CA GLY A 24 0.81 -16.62 6.20
C GLY A 24 1.96 -15.72 6.65
N GLU A 25 3.02 -15.72 5.83
CA GLU A 25 4.18 -14.87 6.02
C GLU A 25 3.84 -13.44 5.55
N VAL A 26 3.78 -12.48 6.48
CA VAL A 26 3.41 -11.09 6.18
C VAL A 26 4.65 -10.23 6.06
N THR A 27 4.87 -9.67 4.86
CA THR A 27 5.79 -8.55 4.64
C THR A 27 4.99 -7.25 4.72
N ALA A 28 5.17 -6.48 5.79
CA ALA A 28 4.43 -5.24 6.01
C ALA A 28 5.31 -4.02 5.75
N LEU A 29 4.86 -3.13 4.87
CA LEU A 29 5.57 -1.94 4.43
C LEU A 29 4.81 -0.66 4.81
N GLY A 30 5.55 0.34 5.27
CA GLY A 30 5.07 1.68 5.58
C GLY A 30 5.43 2.69 4.48
N ARG A 31 5.13 3.96 4.72
CA ARG A 31 5.44 5.06 3.78
C ARG A 31 6.95 5.18 3.49
N ASP A 32 7.79 4.90 4.49
CA ASP A 32 9.25 4.98 4.34
C ASP A 32 9.82 3.82 3.51
N ASP A 33 9.05 2.74 3.36
CA ASP A 33 9.41 1.55 2.61
C ASP A 33 8.86 1.59 1.16
N ALA A 34 7.71 2.24 0.96
CA ALA A 34 6.98 2.26 -0.32
C ALA A 34 6.34 3.63 -0.59
N ASP A 35 6.83 4.31 -1.63
CA ASP A 35 6.32 5.63 -2.04
C ASP A 35 5.18 5.50 -3.06
N PHE A 36 3.94 5.59 -2.57
CA PHE A 36 2.74 5.50 -3.41
C PHE A 36 2.54 6.70 -4.35
N SER A 37 3.35 7.76 -4.24
CA SER A 37 3.36 8.83 -5.25
C SER A 37 4.19 8.47 -6.48
N LYS A 38 4.96 7.36 -6.43
CA LYS A 38 5.84 6.86 -7.50
C LYS A 38 5.48 5.41 -7.83
N ALA A 39 4.43 5.24 -8.62
CA ALA A 39 3.84 3.92 -8.90
C ALA A 39 4.84 2.91 -9.49
N GLU A 40 5.81 3.35 -10.29
CA GLU A 40 6.85 2.51 -10.87
C GLU A 40 7.70 1.81 -9.82
N SER A 41 7.97 2.47 -8.69
CA SER A 41 8.75 1.89 -7.59
C SER A 41 8.03 0.72 -6.92
N LEU A 42 6.69 0.72 -6.93
CA LEU A 42 5.88 -0.33 -6.32
C LEU A 42 6.00 -1.65 -7.09
N ARG A 43 6.15 -1.60 -8.43
CA ARG A 43 6.34 -2.80 -9.25
C ARG A 43 7.59 -3.57 -8.84
N GLN A 44 8.68 -2.84 -8.58
CA GLN A 44 9.94 -3.47 -8.17
C GLN A 44 9.77 -4.18 -6.82
N ILE A 45 9.10 -3.56 -5.86
CA ILE A 45 8.81 -4.16 -4.55
C ILE A 45 8.03 -5.47 -4.72
N VAL A 46 6.99 -5.48 -5.56
CA VAL A 46 6.19 -6.69 -5.81
C VAL A 46 7.04 -7.78 -6.46
N GLN A 47 7.90 -7.42 -7.42
CA GLN A 47 8.80 -8.37 -8.09
C GLN A 47 9.85 -8.96 -7.14
N ASP A 48 10.35 -8.18 -6.19
CA ASP A 48 11.35 -8.64 -5.23
C ASP A 48 10.73 -9.54 -4.15
N VAL A 49 9.59 -9.12 -3.59
CA VAL A 49 8.87 -9.86 -2.54
C VAL A 49 8.23 -11.14 -3.08
N ARG A 50 7.72 -11.11 -4.32
CA ARG A 50 6.94 -12.18 -4.98
C ARG A 50 5.82 -12.70 -4.07
N PRO A 51 4.85 -11.83 -3.69
CA PRO A 51 3.75 -12.23 -2.83
C PRO A 51 2.72 -13.07 -3.59
N ASP A 52 1.99 -13.91 -2.86
CA ASP A 52 0.79 -14.59 -3.38
C ASP A 52 -0.43 -13.66 -3.35
N VAL A 53 -0.48 -12.75 -2.36
CA VAL A 53 -1.57 -11.78 -2.14
C VAL A 53 -1.00 -10.42 -1.77
N ILE A 54 -1.56 -9.36 -2.35
CA ILE A 54 -1.30 -7.97 -1.97
C ILE A 54 -2.51 -7.43 -1.22
N VAL A 55 -2.27 -6.82 -0.05
CA VAL A 55 -3.27 -6.09 0.73
C VAL A 55 -2.84 -4.62 0.77
N ASN A 56 -3.59 -3.76 0.09
CA ASN A 56 -3.32 -2.33 0.06
C ASN A 56 -4.17 -1.59 1.11
N ALA A 57 -3.56 -1.14 2.20
CA ALA A 57 -4.19 -0.26 3.19
C ALA A 57 -3.69 1.20 3.08
N VAL A 58 -3.10 1.58 1.94
CA VAL A 58 -2.64 2.95 1.68
C VAL A 58 -3.72 3.73 0.94
N ALA A 59 -4.00 4.93 1.44
CA ALA A 59 -4.82 5.93 0.77
C ALA A 59 -4.37 7.33 1.17
N TYR A 60 -4.60 8.30 0.29
CA TYR A 60 -4.65 9.72 0.62
C TYR A 60 -6.04 10.01 1.20
N THR A 61 -6.11 10.33 2.48
CA THR A 61 -7.37 10.45 3.24
C THR A 61 -7.66 11.87 3.74
N ALA A 62 -6.83 12.85 3.41
CA ALA A 62 -7.09 14.25 3.74
C ALA A 62 -8.09 14.85 2.74
N VAL A 63 -9.38 14.56 2.94
CA VAL A 63 -10.46 14.88 1.98
C VAL A 63 -10.45 16.35 1.56
N ASP A 64 -10.39 17.29 2.52
CA ASP A 64 -10.39 18.73 2.21
C ASP A 64 -9.19 19.14 1.33
N LYS A 65 -8.03 18.52 1.56
CA LYS A 65 -6.82 18.81 0.78
C LYS A 65 -6.81 18.13 -0.58
N ALA A 66 -7.62 17.10 -0.79
CA ALA A 66 -7.63 16.37 -2.06
C ALA A 66 -8.08 17.28 -3.23
N GLU A 67 -8.91 18.29 -2.96
CA GLU A 67 -9.34 19.30 -3.93
C GLU A 67 -8.19 20.22 -4.36
N GLU A 68 -7.23 20.51 -3.48
CA GLU A 68 -6.05 21.32 -3.80
C GLU A 68 -4.89 20.46 -4.33
N GLU A 69 -4.79 19.22 -3.86
CA GLU A 69 -3.72 18.27 -4.15
C GLU A 69 -4.21 17.14 -5.08
N GLU A 70 -5.08 17.44 -6.06
CA GLU A 70 -5.73 16.44 -6.94
C GLU A 70 -4.74 15.45 -7.55
N GLY A 71 -3.61 15.96 -8.04
CA GLY A 71 -2.58 15.13 -8.66
C GLY A 71 -1.93 14.13 -7.70
N LEU A 72 -1.76 14.50 -6.43
CA LEU A 72 -1.25 13.59 -5.40
C LEU A 72 -2.33 12.58 -4.98
N ALA A 73 -3.56 13.04 -4.78
CA ALA A 73 -4.69 12.19 -4.46
C ALA A 73 -4.91 11.12 -5.55
N ALA A 74 -4.88 11.51 -6.83
CA ALA A 74 -5.01 10.60 -7.97
C ALA A 74 -3.85 9.59 -8.04
N LYS A 75 -2.61 10.03 -7.81
CA LYS A 75 -1.44 9.14 -7.77
C LYS A 75 -1.60 8.04 -6.73
N VAL A 76 -1.98 8.41 -5.50
CA VAL A 76 -2.08 7.48 -4.38
C VAL A 76 -3.34 6.61 -4.44
N ASN A 77 -4.49 7.19 -4.77
CA ASN A 77 -5.78 6.50 -4.66
C ASN A 77 -6.25 5.82 -5.95
N SER A 78 -5.63 6.10 -7.10
CA SER A 78 -6.04 5.54 -8.39
C SER A 78 -4.87 4.90 -9.13
N ILE A 79 -3.83 5.67 -9.43
CA ILE A 79 -2.72 5.19 -10.28
C ILE A 79 -1.95 4.07 -9.59
N ALA A 80 -1.51 4.27 -8.34
CA ALA A 80 -0.77 3.26 -7.60
C ALA A 80 -1.55 1.94 -7.42
N PRO A 81 -2.83 1.93 -6.99
CA PRO A 81 -3.65 0.73 -7.00
C PRO A 81 -3.77 0.07 -8.38
N GLY A 82 -3.93 0.84 -9.45
CA GLY A 82 -3.99 0.32 -10.81
C GLY A 82 -2.68 -0.33 -11.28
N VAL A 83 -1.53 0.07 -10.73
CA VAL A 83 -0.22 -0.55 -10.99
C VAL A 83 0.00 -1.84 -10.20
N LEU A 84 -0.68 -2.01 -9.07
CA LEU A 84 -0.61 -3.21 -8.23
C LEU A 84 -1.53 -4.34 -8.70
N ALA A 85 -2.52 -4.05 -9.56
CA ALA A 85 -3.57 -4.97 -10.02
C ALA A 85 -3.18 -5.78 -11.26
#